data_AF-A0A2X1QHA2-F1
#
_entry.id   AF-A0A2X1QHA2-F1
#
_cell.length_a   1.000
_cell.length_b   1.000
_cell.length_c   1.000
_cell.angle_alpha   90.00
_cell.angle_beta   90.00
_cell.angle_gamma   90.00
#
_symmetry.space_group_name_H-M   'P 1'
#
loop_
_entity.id
_entity.type
_entity.pdbx_description
1 polymer ?
#
loop_
_entity_poly.entity_id
_entity_poly.type
_entity_poly.pdbx_seq_one_letter_code
_entity_poly.pdbx_strand_id
1 'polypeptide(L)'
;MAFSPTRRALAACQIAPEVKPYLIPSPLFGGEGARIALAHLGLEPYLNMGMRLGEGSGAALAMPIVEAACAMYHRMGMLAASNIVLPKG
;
A
#
# COMPACT_ATOMS: atom_id res chain seq x y z
N MET A 1 -0.74 -24.13 7.98
CA MET A 1 -1.82 -23.48 7.20
C MET A 1 -1.61 -21.97 7.32
N ALA A 2 -0.95 -21.34 6.35
CA ALA A 2 -0.51 -19.95 6.50
C ALA A 2 -1.65 -18.95 6.21
N PHE A 3 -1.94 -18.10 7.19
CA PHE A 3 -3.02 -17.13 7.21
C PHE A 3 -2.65 -15.87 6.39
N SER A 4 -2.71 -15.93 5.06
CA SER A 4 -2.33 -14.81 4.18
C SER A 4 -3.25 -13.58 4.39
N PRO A 5 -2.70 -12.40 4.77
CA PRO A 5 -3.48 -11.17 4.97
C PRO A 5 -4.20 -10.71 3.70
N THR A 6 -3.62 -10.97 2.52
CA THR A 6 -4.25 -10.65 1.23
C THR A 6 -5.55 -11.44 1.01
N ARG A 7 -5.60 -12.71 1.44
CA ARG A 7 -6.84 -13.51 1.34
C ARG A 7 -7.94 -12.97 2.23
N ARG A 8 -7.59 -12.47 3.43
CA ARG A 8 -8.55 -11.80 4.31
C ARG A 8 -9.06 -10.50 3.73
N ALA A 9 -8.17 -9.69 3.15
CA ALA A 9 -8.56 -8.47 2.46
C ALA A 9 -9.56 -8.76 1.32
N LEU A 10 -9.31 -9.82 0.55
CA LEU A 10 -10.24 -10.29 -0.48
C LEU A 10 -11.60 -10.68 0.11
N ALA A 11 -11.63 -11.49 1.17
CA ALA A 11 -12.88 -11.86 1.84
C ALA A 11 -13.62 -10.64 2.42
N ALA A 12 -12.90 -9.70 3.04
CA ALA A 12 -13.48 -8.46 3.56
C ALA A 12 -14.12 -7.61 2.45
N CYS A 13 -13.46 -7.46 1.30
CA CYS A 13 -14.03 -6.75 0.15
C CYS A 13 -15.23 -7.48 -0.49
N GLN A 14 -15.37 -8.80 -0.33
CA GLN A 14 -16.56 -9.53 -0.77
C GLN A 14 -17.73 -9.34 0.19
N ILE A 15 -17.45 -9.25 1.49
CA ILE A 15 -18.47 -9.01 2.52
C ILE A 15 -18.94 -7.54 2.49
N ALA A 16 -17.99 -6.61 2.35
CA ALA A 16 -18.19 -5.16 2.40
C ALA A 16 -17.28 -4.48 1.36
N PRO A 17 -17.76 -4.28 0.12
CA PRO A 17 -16.98 -3.70 -0.98
C PRO A 17 -16.39 -2.32 -0.66
N GLU A 18 -17.06 -1.54 0.21
CA GLU A 18 -16.64 -0.23 0.69
C GLU A 18 -15.34 -0.25 1.50
N VAL A 19 -14.86 -1.43 1.94
CA VAL A 19 -13.58 -1.56 2.64
C VAL A 19 -12.40 -1.35 1.69
N LYS A 20 -12.59 -1.61 0.38
CA LYS A 20 -11.51 -1.61 -0.61
C LYS A 20 -10.66 -0.34 -0.62
N PRO A 21 -11.23 0.89 -0.60
CA PRO A 21 -10.44 2.13 -0.62
C PRO A 21 -9.58 2.33 0.64
N TYR A 22 -9.84 1.62 1.73
CA TYR A 22 -9.08 1.70 2.97
C TYR A 22 -7.89 0.73 3.01
N LEU A 23 -7.75 -0.14 2.01
CA LEU A 23 -6.66 -1.11 1.96
C LEU A 23 -5.38 -0.45 1.43
N ILE A 24 -4.32 -0.49 2.24
CA ILE A 24 -2.97 -0.07 1.86
C ILE A 24 -2.10 -1.33 1.70
N PRO A 25 -1.57 -1.63 0.51
CA PRO A 25 -0.76 -2.81 0.31
C PRO A 25 0.63 -2.66 0.97
N SER A 26 1.04 -3.67 1.74
CA SER A 26 2.38 -3.78 2.33
C SER A 26 3.26 -4.75 1.52
N PRO A 27 4.57 -4.90 1.82
CA PRO A 27 5.45 -5.86 1.15
C PRO A 27 4.79 -7.23 0.97
N LEU A 28 4.96 -7.79 -0.23
CA LEU A 28 4.32 -9.04 -0.61
C LEU A 28 4.82 -10.22 0.25
N PHE A 29 3.89 -10.90 0.91
CA PHE A 29 4.13 -12.18 1.58
C PHE A 29 3.53 -13.32 0.77
N GLY A 30 4.37 -14.15 0.17
CA GLY A 30 3.95 -15.43 -0.40
C GLY A 30 4.02 -15.52 -1.92
N GLY A 31 3.76 -16.74 -2.42
CA GLY A 31 3.84 -17.07 -3.84
C GLY A 31 2.61 -16.65 -4.64
N GLU A 32 2.41 -17.29 -5.79
CA GLU A 32 1.43 -16.94 -6.82
C GLU A 32 0.04 -16.54 -6.31
N GLY A 33 -0.49 -17.24 -5.30
CA GLY A 33 -1.82 -16.95 -4.75
C GLY A 33 -1.97 -15.56 -4.12
N ALA A 34 -0.92 -15.00 -3.51
CA ALA A 34 -0.96 -13.64 -2.97
C ALA A 34 -0.98 -12.60 -4.10
N ARG A 35 -0.25 -12.87 -5.18
CA ARG A 35 -0.19 -12.03 -6.37
C ARG A 35 -1.54 -12.00 -7.11
N ILE A 36 -2.17 -13.17 -7.28
CA ILE A 36 -3.51 -13.28 -7.86
C ILE A 36 -4.53 -12.51 -7.01
N ALA A 37 -4.52 -12.66 -5.68
CA ALA A 37 -5.46 -11.97 -4.82
C ALA A 37 -5.27 -10.42 -4.86
N LEU A 38 -4.03 -9.94 -4.90
CA LEU A 38 -3.74 -8.52 -5.10
C LEU A 38 -4.20 -8.01 -6.46
N ALA A 39 -4.01 -8.79 -7.52
CA ALA A 39 -4.49 -8.45 -8.86
C ALA A 39 -6.02 -8.32 -8.89
N HIS A 40 -6.75 -9.24 -8.24
CA HIS A 40 -8.21 -9.13 -8.10
C HIS A 40 -8.64 -7.90 -7.29
N LEU A 41 -7.86 -7.51 -6.29
CA LEU A 41 -8.08 -6.28 -5.54
C LEU A 41 -7.63 -5.02 -6.33
N GLY A 42 -6.89 -5.16 -7.42
CA GLY A 42 -6.29 -4.03 -8.14
C GLY A 42 -5.29 -3.24 -7.28
N LEU A 43 -4.58 -3.94 -6.38
CA LEU A 43 -3.59 -3.34 -5.48
C LEU A 43 -2.19 -3.80 -5.87
N GLU A 44 -1.23 -2.86 -5.86
CA GLU A 44 0.18 -3.13 -6.13
C GLU A 44 1.02 -2.81 -4.88
N PRO A 45 1.84 -3.75 -4.37
CA PRO A 45 2.72 -3.49 -3.23
C PRO A 45 3.79 -2.44 -3.55
N TYR A 46 4.01 -1.47 -2.66
CA TYR A 46 5.06 -0.47 -2.80
C TYR A 46 6.49 -1.03 -2.62
N LEU A 47 6.62 -2.20 -1.99
CA LEU A 47 7.89 -2.81 -1.62
C LEU A 47 7.94 -4.28 -2.06
N ASN A 48 9.03 -4.68 -2.70
CA ASN A 48 9.32 -6.07 -3.04
C ASN A 48 10.61 -6.52 -2.37
N MET A 49 10.49 -7.19 -1.21
CA MET A 49 11.61 -7.56 -0.35
C MET A 49 11.77 -9.08 -0.17
N GLY A 50 11.05 -9.89 -0.96
CA GLY A 50 11.11 -11.36 -0.86
C GLY A 50 10.72 -11.92 0.53
N MET A 51 9.98 -11.15 1.34
CA MET A 51 9.67 -11.50 2.72
C MET A 51 8.72 -12.68 2.84
N ARG A 52 8.94 -13.51 3.86
CA ARG A 52 8.11 -14.69 4.15
C ARG A 52 7.79 -14.90 5.63
N LEU A 53 8.20 -13.99 6.51
CA LEU A 53 8.03 -14.11 7.96
C LEU A 53 6.56 -14.06 8.39
N GLY A 54 5.78 -13.10 7.88
CA GLY A 54 4.39 -12.91 8.28
C GLY A 54 4.25 -12.03 9.53
N GLU A 55 3.25 -12.30 10.36
CA GLU A 55 3.00 -11.63 11.66
C GLU A 55 2.84 -10.10 11.60
N GLY A 56 2.53 -9.55 10.43
CA GLY A 56 2.42 -8.10 10.24
C GLY A 56 3.76 -7.38 10.04
N SER A 57 4.89 -8.10 9.99
CA SER A 57 6.22 -7.50 9.79
C SER A 57 6.30 -6.56 8.57
N GLY A 58 5.65 -6.90 7.47
CA GLY A 58 5.65 -6.03 6.28
C GLY A 58 4.70 -4.84 6.43
N ALA A 59 3.57 -5.01 7.13
CA ALA A 59 2.73 -3.88 7.48
C ALA A 59 3.51 -2.89 8.35
N ALA A 60 4.27 -3.38 9.34
CA ALA A 60 5.16 -2.56 10.16
C ALA A 60 6.23 -1.83 9.31
N LEU A 61 6.86 -2.53 8.36
CA LEU A 61 7.84 -1.92 7.45
C LEU A 61 7.24 -0.90 6.47
N ALA A 62 5.94 -0.97 6.19
CA ALA A 62 5.25 -0.02 5.32
C ALA A 62 4.78 1.24 6.06
N MET A 63 4.68 1.23 7.39
CA MET A 63 4.21 2.38 8.18
C MET A 63 5.02 3.67 7.93
N PRO A 64 6.36 3.64 7.86
CA PRO A 64 7.15 4.83 7.54
C PRO A 64 6.85 5.43 6.16
N ILE A 65 6.36 4.64 5.21
CA ILE A 65 5.95 5.14 3.88
C ILE A 65 4.69 6.01 4.01
N VAL A 66 3.74 5.58 4.84
CA VAL A 66 2.53 6.36 5.13
C VAL A 66 2.90 7.67 5.84
N GLU A 67 3.80 7.60 6.83
CA GLU A 67 4.32 8.78 7.50
C GLU A 67 5.02 9.74 6.55
N ALA A 68 5.84 9.23 5.62
CA ALA A 68 6.53 10.02 4.61
C ALA A 68 5.54 10.71 3.66
N ALA A 69 4.46 10.03 3.24
CA ALA A 69 3.42 10.62 2.41
C ALA A 69 2.70 11.77 3.15
N CYS A 70 2.37 11.58 4.43
CA CYS A 70 1.82 12.64 5.28
C CYS A 70 2.82 13.79 5.44
N ALA A 71 4.09 13.52 5.70
CA ALA A 71 5.11 14.55 5.86
C ALA A 71 5.30 15.35 4.57
N MET A 72 5.31 14.69 3.42
CA MET A 72 5.38 15.30 2.10
C MET A 72 4.21 16.28 1.91
N TYR A 73 2.99 15.84 2.16
CA TYR A 73 1.78 16.66 2.00
C TYR A 73 1.79 17.92 2.89
N HIS A 74 2.23 17.78 4.15
CA HIS A 74 2.16 18.89 5.12
C HIS A 74 3.39 19.81 5.10
N ARG A 75 4.56 19.32 4.66
CA ARG A 75 5.83 20.02 4.84
C ARG A 75 6.52 20.41 3.53
N MET A 76 6.06 19.94 2.37
CA MET A 76 6.58 20.45 1.10
C MET A 76 6.15 21.91 0.90
N GLY A 77 7.11 22.74 0.49
CA GLY A 77 6.83 24.12 0.11
C GLY A 77 5.98 24.19 -1.16
N MET A 78 5.17 25.25 -1.27
CA MET A 78 4.44 25.55 -2.49
C MET A 78 5.35 26.24 -3.50
N LEU A 79 5.26 25.86 -4.77
CA LEU A 79 6.04 26.48 -5.86
C LEU A 79 5.83 28.00 -5.93
N ALA A 80 4.61 28.46 -5.66
CA ALA A 80 4.26 29.87 -5.63
C ALA A 80 5.07 30.67 -4.59
N ALA A 81 5.42 30.06 -3.43
CA ALA A 81 6.23 30.72 -2.41
C ALA A 81 7.69 30.95 -2.86
N SER A 82 8.14 30.24 -3.89
CA SER A 82 9.48 30.36 -4.48
C SER A 82 9.46 31.02 -5.87
N ASN A 83 8.32 31.58 -6.30
CA ASN A 83 8.12 32.15 -7.64
C ASN A 83 8.44 31.18 -8.79
N ILE A 84 8.25 29.86 -8.57
CA ILE A 84 8.47 28.83 -9.58
C ILE A 84 7.16 28.56 -10.32
N VAL A 85 7.18 28.69 -11.64
CA VAL A 85 6.04 28.36 -12.52
C VAL A 85 6.45 27.22 -13.43
N LEU A 86 5.72 26.10 -13.36
CA LEU A 86 5.91 24.98 -14.27
C LEU A 86 5.14 25.23 -15.58
N PRO A 87 5.69 24.84 -16.74
CA PRO A 87 4.95 24.87 -17.98
C PRO A 87 3.71 23.97 -17.84
N LYS A 88 2.54 24.47 -18.24
CA LYS A 88 1.34 23.63 -18.32
C LYS A 88 1.52 22.70 -19.51
N GLY A 89 1.60 21.40 -19.23
CA GLY A 89 1.47 20.34 -20.24
C GLY A 89 0.04 20.23 -20.75
#